data_AF-A0A9E5LQH5-F1
#
_entry.id   AF-A0A9E5LQH5-F1
#
_cell.length_a   1.000
_cell.length_b   1.000
_cell.length_c   1.000
_cell.angle_alpha   90.00
_cell.angle_beta   90.00
_cell.angle_gamma   90.00
#
_symmetry.space_group_name_H-M   'P 1'
#
loop_
_entity.id
_entity.type
_entity.pdbx_description
1 polymer ?
#
loop_
_entity_poly.entity_id
_entity_poly.type
_entity_poly.pdbx_seq_one_letter_code
_entity_poly.pdbx_strand_id
1 'polypeptide(L)' 'MAHREEARNEFNDGFTKAATANNVQIIATYNNRGRHTRIWILEAPDYHAVDKALEPILKFGNYDIMPV' A
#
# COMPACT_ATOMS: atom_id res chain seq x y z
N MET A 1 3.14 4.22 -25.80
CA MET A 1 3.80 4.79 -24.61
C MET A 1 4.07 3.66 -23.63
N ALA A 2 5.34 3.28 -23.44
CA ALA A 2 5.77 2.27 -22.46
C ALA A 2 5.62 2.85 -21.06
N HIS A 3 4.38 3.05 -20.62
CA HIS A 3 4.09 3.67 -19.34
C HIS A 3 4.20 2.63 -18.22
N ARG A 4 5.34 2.68 -17.52
CA ARG A 4 5.44 2.46 -16.07
C ARG A 4 5.17 1.04 -15.55
N GLU A 5 5.56 -0.01 -16.27
CA GLU A 5 5.60 -1.34 -15.66
C GLU A 5 6.54 -1.39 -14.45
N GLU A 6 7.70 -0.74 -14.55
CA GLU A 6 8.67 -0.65 -13.45
C GLU A 6 8.07 0.05 -12.23
N ALA A 7 7.43 1.21 -12.40
CA ALA A 7 6.81 1.93 -11.30
C ALA A 7 5.60 1.18 -10.70
N ARG A 8 4.84 0.45 -11.53
CA ARG A 8 3.74 -0.41 -11.04
C ARG A 8 4.26 -1.60 -10.24
N ASN A 9 5.36 -2.20 -10.69
CA ASN A 9 6.02 -3.28 -10.00
C ASN A 9 6.61 -2.78 -8.69
N GLU A 10 7.32 -1.64 -8.70
CA GLU A 10 7.85 -1.01 -7.50
C GLU A 10 6.76 -0.68 -6.49
N PHE A 11 5.61 -0.19 -6.96
CA PHE A 11 4.45 0.08 -6.10
C PHE A 11 3.90 -1.18 -5.43
N ASN A 12 3.52 -2.18 -6.23
CA ASN A 12 2.85 -3.38 -5.72
C ASN A 12 3.82 -4.26 -4.91
N ASP A 13 5.02 -4.48 -5.44
CA ASP A 13 6.03 -5.35 -4.86
C ASP A 13 6.68 -4.70 -3.64
N GLY A 14 6.96 -3.38 -3.72
CA GLY A 14 7.50 -2.61 -2.61
C GLY A 14 6.57 -2.58 -1.40
N PHE A 15 5.28 -2.30 -1.61
CA PHE A 15 4.30 -2.32 -0.52
C PHE A 15 4.14 -3.71 0.10
N THR A 16 3.99 -4.75 -0.73
CA THR A 16 3.75 -6.12 -0.22
C THR A 16 4.95 -6.65 0.55
N LYS A 17 6.18 -6.38 0.08
CA LYS A 17 7.41 -6.73 0.78
C LYS A 17 7.55 -5.97 2.10
N ALA A 18 7.28 -4.66 2.11
CA ALA A 18 7.36 -3.86 3.32
C ALA A 18 6.28 -4.24 4.34
N ALA A 19 5.06 -4.57 3.89
CA ALA A 19 4.01 -5.09 4.75
C ALA A 19 4.46 -6.38 5.46
N THR A 20 4.98 -7.34 4.69
CA THR A 20 5.49 -8.61 5.24
C THR A 20 6.65 -8.39 6.23
N ALA A 21 7.59 -7.49 5.91
CA ALA A 21 8.74 -7.20 6.76
C ALA A 21 8.37 -6.50 8.08
N ASN A 22 7.21 -5.85 8.14
CA ASN A 22 6.72 -5.13 9.33
C ASN A 22 5.56 -5.85 10.04
N ASN A 23 5.33 -7.14 9.77
CA ASN A 23 4.22 -7.92 10.35
C ASN A 23 2.83 -7.31 10.07
N VAL A 24 2.67 -6.67 8.91
CA VAL A 24 1.38 -6.16 8.43
C VAL A 24 0.80 -7.15 7.43
N GLN A 25 -0.40 -7.65 7.72
CA GLN A 25 -1.15 -8.53 6.85
C GLN A 25 -2.15 -7.72 6.01
N ILE A 26 -2.14 -7.91 4.70
CA ILE A 26 -3.13 -7.34 3.80
C ILE A 26 -4.32 -8.30 3.73
N ILE A 27 -5.43 -7.95 4.39
CA ILE A 27 -6.66 -8.78 4.42
C ILE A 27 -7.41 -8.69 3.10
N ALA A 28 -7.54 -7.48 2.56
CA ALA A 28 -8.28 -7.23 1.33
C ALA A 28 -7.72 -6.03 0.56
N THR A 29 -7.90 -6.06 -0.76
CA THR A 29 -7.54 -4.96 -1.66
C THR A 29 -8.74 -4.62 -2.54
N TYR A 30 -9.16 -3.36 -2.50
CA TYR A 30 -10.23 -2.83 -3.32
C TYR A 30 -9.70 -1.73 -4.24
N ASN A 31 -10.25 -1.65 -5.44
CA ASN A 31 -9.92 -0.59 -6.39
C ASN A 31 -11.20 0.12 -6.80
N ASN A 32 -11.28 1.42 -6.53
CA ASN A 32 -12.33 2.27 -7.06
C ASN A 32 -11.83 2.92 -8.36
N ARG A 33 -12.22 2.36 -9.51
CA ARG A 33 -11.84 2.90 -10.82
C ARG A 33 -12.40 4.29 -11.08
N GLY A 34 -13.60 4.61 -10.58
CA GLY A 34 -14.23 5.92 -10.79
C GLY A 34 -13.55 7.06 -10.04
N ARG A 35 -12.87 6.76 -8.94
CA ARG A 35 -12.08 7.74 -8.16
C ARG A 35 -10.58 7.56 -8.27
N HIS A 36 -10.12 6.60 -9.09
CA HIS A 36 -8.72 6.20 -9.18
C HIS A 36 -8.07 5.96 -7.80
N THR A 37 -8.83 5.40 -6.86
CA THR A 37 -8.39 5.17 -5.48
C THR A 37 -8.18 3.68 -5.26
N ARG A 38 -7.08 3.32 -4.61
CA ARG A 38 -6.85 1.98 -4.09
C ARG A 38 -7.01 1.99 -2.57
N ILE A 39 -7.70 0.99 -2.05
CA ILE A 39 -8.01 0.83 -0.63
C ILE A 39 -7.48 -0.53 -0.19
N TRP A 40 -6.75 -0.56 0.91
CA TRP A 40 -6.30 -1.79 1.55
C TRP A 40 -6.91 -1.91 2.93
N ILE A 41 -7.33 -3.12 3.28
CA ILE A 41 -7.69 -3.49 4.64
C ILE A 41 -6.50 -4.23 5.22
N LEU A 42 -5.96 -3.70 6.31
CA LEU A 42 -4.71 -4.16 6.91
C LEU A 42 -4.98 -4.65 8.34
N GLU A 43 -4.34 -5.74 8.72
CA GLU A 43 -4.18 -6.17 10.10
C GLU A 43 -2.72 -5.96 10.48
N ALA A 44 -2.47 -5.23 11.57
CA ALA A 44 -1.14 -4.84 11.98
C ALA A 44 -1.05 -4.81 13.52
N PRO A 45 0.16 -5.02 14.08
CA PRO A 45 0.36 -4.98 15.53
C PRO A 45 0.18 -3.56 16.11
N ASP A 46 0.54 -2.53 15.34
CA ASP A 46 0.44 -1.13 15.72
C ASP A 46 0.48 -0.22 14.47
N TYR A 47 0.22 1.08 14.66
CA TYR A 47 0.28 2.07 13.57
C TYR A 47 1.68 2.29 13.01
N HIS A 48 2.73 2.11 13.82
CA HIS A 48 4.11 2.32 13.38
C HIS A 48 4.54 1.27 12.35
N ALA A 49 4.04 0.03 12.49
CA ALA A 49 4.20 -1.01 11.50
C ALA A 49 3.52 -0.65 10.17
N VAL A 50 2.34 -0.03 10.22
CA VAL A 50 1.62 0.45 9.02
C VAL A 50 2.39 1.58 8.34
N ASP A 51 2.89 2.56 9.09
CA ASP A 51 3.67 3.68 8.54
C ASP A 51 4.90 3.19 7.78
N LYS A 52 5.68 2.27 8.37
CA LYS A 52 6.82 1.64 7.72
C LYS A 52 6.45 0.82 6.49
N ALA A 53 5.30 0.15 6.50
CA ALA A 53 4.82 -0.60 5.34
C ALA A 53 4.46 0.33 4.18
N LEU A 54 3.99 1.55 4.47
CA LEU A 54 3.59 2.55 3.47
C LEU A 54 4.77 3.36 2.90
N GLU A 55 5.89 3.50 3.61
CA GLU A 55 7.08 4.26 3.18
C GLU A 55 7.46 4.09 1.69
N PRO A 56 7.52 2.86 1.13
CA PRO A 56 7.92 2.66 -0.27
C PRO A 56 6.94 3.28 -1.27
N ILE A 57 5.68 3.45 -0.86
CA ILE A 57 4.62 3.91 -1.75
C ILE A 57 4.21 5.37 -1.57
N LEU A 58 4.70 6.05 -0.53
CA LEU A 58 4.40 7.48 -0.28
C LEU A 58 4.86 8.39 -1.43
N LYS A 59 5.89 8.00 -2.17
CA LYS A 59 6.34 8.74 -3.36
C LYS A 59 5.34 8.73 -4.53
N PHE A 60 4.37 7.82 -4.51
CA PHE A 60 3.35 7.68 -5.56
C PHE A 60 2.03 8.38 -5.23
N GLY A 61 1.87 8.88 -4.00
CA GLY A 61 0.67 9.60 -3.59
C GLY A 61 0.53 9.72 -2.08
N ASN A 62 -0.47 10.48 -1.66
CA ASN A 62 -0.85 10.61 -0.26
C ASN A 62 -1.87 9.53 0.09
N TYR A 63 -1.73 8.95 1.28
CA TYR A 63 -2.60 7.90 1.80
C TYR A 63 -3.14 8.31 3.16
N ASP A 64 -4.43 8.07 3.36
CA ASP A 64 -5.09 8.25 4.65
C ASP A 64 -5.20 6.90 5.35
N ILE A 65 -4.89 6.87 6.65
CA ILE A 65 -5.07 5.70 7.51
C ILE A 65 -6.33 5.90 8.33
N MET A 66 -7.25 4.96 8.25
CA MET A 66 -8.50 5.00 9.01
C MET A 66 -8.58 3.77 9.92
N PRO A 67 -8.76 3.93 11.26
CA PRO A 67 -9.10 2.81 12.12
C PRO A 67 -10.43 2.18 11.69
N VAL A 68 -10.50 0.85 11.77
CA VAL A 68 -11.71 0.05 11.53
C VAL A 68 -12.14 -0.59 12.83
#